data_AF-X1D804-F1
#
_entry.id   AF-X1D804-F1
#
_cell.length_a   1.000
_cell.length_b   1.000
_cell.length_c   1.000
_cell.angle_alpha   90.00
_cell.angle_beta   90.00
_cell.angle_gamma   90.00
#
_symmetry.space_group_name_H-M   'P 1'
#
loop_
_entity.id
_entity.type
_entity.pdbx_description
1 polymer ?
#
loop_
_entity_poly.entity_id
_entity_poly.type
_entity_poly.pdbx_seq_one_letter_code
_entity_poly.pdbx_strand_id
1 'polypeptide(L)'
;MNGDWERGYDAGYRAASRTDIRDISTDRGIPSTIQERKASQPKRTRKPSAYSKRYGREFKRLSPKYKLKKGGWAKDGFKRAQAAAHKATKKAMR
;
A
#
# COMPACT_ATOMS: atom_id res chain seq x y z
N MET A 1 30.45 29.68 46.16
CA MET A 1 29.84 28.33 46.15
C MET A 1 28.39 28.50 46.56
N ASN A 2 27.44 28.59 45.61
CA ASN A 2 25.97 28.54 45.79
C ASN A 2 25.29 28.74 44.41
N GLY A 3 25.62 27.90 43.43
CA GLY A 3 25.05 28.03 42.07
C GLY A 3 24.80 26.70 41.36
N ASP A 4 25.29 25.59 41.93
CA ASP A 4 25.03 24.25 41.39
C ASP A 4 23.73 23.64 41.92
N TRP A 5 23.31 24.00 43.13
CA TRP A 5 22.08 23.47 43.70
C TRP A 5 20.84 24.07 43.03
N GLU A 6 20.90 25.36 42.70
CA GLU A 6 19.84 26.08 41.99
C GLU A 6 19.74 25.62 40.53
N ARG A 7 20.86 25.43 39.83
CA ARG A 7 20.89 24.85 38.47
C ARG A 7 20.38 23.41 38.44
N GLY A 8 20.72 22.59 39.44
CA GLY A 8 20.22 21.23 39.55
C GLY A 8 18.71 21.17 39.78
N TYR A 9 18.20 22.05 40.65
CA TYR A 9 16.77 22.15 40.97
C TYR A 9 15.95 22.63 39.77
N ASP A 10 16.42 23.67 39.08
CA ASP A 10 15.70 24.29 37.95
C ASP A 10 15.69 23.39 36.69
N ALA A 11 16.76 22.60 36.49
CA ALA A 11 16.82 21.56 35.47
C ALA A 11 15.86 20.39 35.77
N GLY A 12 15.76 19.97 37.03
CA GLY A 12 14.84 18.92 37.46
C GLY A 12 13.37 19.33 37.33
N TYR A 13 13.04 20.58 37.71
CA TYR A 13 11.69 21.13 37.58
C TYR A 13 11.26 21.25 36.11
N ARG A 14 12.13 21.79 35.23
CA ARG A 14 11.88 21.84 33.78
C ARG A 14 11.74 20.47 33.11
N ALA A 15 12.43 19.44 33.61
CA ALA A 15 12.33 18.09 33.06
C ALA A 15 10.99 17.40 33.41
N ALA A 16 10.42 17.72 34.58
CA ALA A 16 9.15 17.18 35.04
C ALA A 16 7.93 17.91 34.45
N SER A 17 8.04 19.21 34.14
CA SER A 17 6.95 20.01 33.58
C SER A 17 6.83 19.96 32.04
N ARG A 18 7.68 19.20 31.34
CA ARG A 18 7.60 19.06 29.87
C ARG A 18 6.49 18.07 29.50
N THR A 19 5.39 18.59 28.95
CA THR A 19 4.25 17.82 28.41
C THR A 19 4.48 17.29 26.99
N ASP A 20 5.67 17.47 26.45
CA ASP A 20 5.94 17.24 25.03
C ASP A 20 6.53 15.84 24.86
N ILE A 21 5.84 15.01 24.07
CA ILE A 21 6.27 13.66 23.69
C ILE A 21 7.72 13.72 23.20
N ARG A 22 8.66 13.18 23.99
CA ARG A 22 10.07 13.13 23.59
C ARG A 22 10.23 12.15 22.43
N ASP A 23 10.50 12.68 21.25
CA ASP A 23 10.87 11.88 20.09
C ASP A 23 12.26 11.27 20.30
N ILE A 24 12.30 9.95 20.45
CA ILE A 24 13.50 9.12 20.68
C ILE A 24 14.49 9.19 19.50
N SER A 25 14.08 9.78 18.37
CA SER A 25 14.88 9.91 17.15
C SER A 25 16.12 10.78 17.31
N THR A 26 16.08 11.78 18.19
CA THR A 26 17.15 12.81 18.29
C THR A 26 18.45 12.25 18.90
N ASP A 27 18.38 11.23 19.75
CA ASP A 27 19.54 10.68 20.46
C ASP A 27 20.37 9.70 19.61
N ARG A 28 19.80 9.15 18.52
CA ARG A 28 20.48 8.18 17.64
C ARG A 28 21.13 8.81 16.39
N GLY A 29 21.18 10.13 16.29
CA GLY A 29 21.76 10.81 15.13
C GLY A 29 21.04 10.50 13.81
N ILE A 30 19.75 10.16 13.86
CA ILE A 30 18.93 9.91 12.66
C ILE A 30 18.40 11.27 12.19
N PRO A 31 18.75 11.75 10.99
CA PRO A 31 18.23 13.02 10.50
C PRO A 31 16.71 12.90 10.37
N SER A 32 15.97 13.76 11.07
CA SER A 32 14.52 13.88 10.96
C SER A 32 14.17 14.49 9.60
N THR A 33 14.27 13.68 8.55
CA THR A 33 13.64 13.96 7.27
C THR A 33 12.15 13.75 7.46
N ILE A 34 11.49 14.69 8.12
CA ILE A 34 10.06 14.90 7.93
C ILE A 34 9.91 15.37 6.49
N GLN A 35 9.93 14.41 5.57
CA GLN A 35 9.57 14.64 4.19
C GLN A 35 8.10 15.01 4.21
N GLU A 36 7.87 16.31 4.12
CA GLU A 36 6.62 16.93 3.78
C GLU A 36 5.96 16.07 2.70
N ARG A 37 4.84 15.42 3.05
CA ARG A 37 4.12 14.52 2.15
C ARG A 37 3.56 15.39 1.02
N LYS A 38 4.38 15.69 0.01
CA LYS A 38 3.95 16.30 -1.24
C LYS A 38 2.73 15.52 -1.67
N ALA A 39 1.59 16.21 -1.76
CA ALA A 39 0.35 15.67 -2.31
C ALA A 39 0.72 14.92 -3.59
N SER A 40 0.55 13.60 -3.57
CA SER A 40 1.01 12.73 -4.63
C SER A 40 0.23 13.11 -5.89
N GLN A 41 0.94 13.68 -6.86
CA GLN A 41 0.36 13.98 -8.17
C GLN A 41 -0.36 12.73 -8.67
N PRO A 42 -1.59 12.85 -9.21
CA PRO A 42 -2.36 11.67 -9.60
C PRO A 42 -1.55 10.86 -10.61
N LYS A 43 -1.22 9.61 -10.24
CA LYS A 43 -0.47 8.72 -11.13
C LYS A 43 -1.25 8.58 -12.43
N ARG A 44 -0.64 9.02 -13.54
CA ARG A 44 -1.20 8.83 -14.88
C ARG A 44 -1.52 7.36 -15.09
N THR A 45 -2.81 7.04 -15.20
CA THR A 45 -3.26 5.69 -15.52
C THR A 45 -2.97 5.40 -16.99
N ARG A 46 -2.28 4.29 -17.25
CA ARG A 46 -1.97 3.89 -18.64
C ARG A 46 -3.26 3.43 -19.31
N LYS A 47 -3.44 3.79 -20.59
CA LYS A 47 -4.54 3.26 -21.41
C LYS A 47 -4.37 1.74 -21.55
N PRO A 48 -5.43 0.92 -21.36
CA PRO A 48 -5.31 -0.53 -21.46
C PRO A 48 -4.99 -0.95 -22.90
N SER A 49 -4.07 -1.90 -23.05
CA SER A 49 -3.69 -2.46 -24.35
C SER A 49 -4.85 -3.23 -25.01
N ALA A 50 -4.76 -3.45 -26.32
CA ALA A 50 -5.75 -4.24 -27.06
C ALA A 50 -5.93 -5.66 -26.46
N TYR A 51 -4.84 -6.29 -26.04
CA TYR A 51 -4.87 -7.60 -25.37
C TYR A 51 -5.65 -7.55 -24.05
N SER A 52 -5.37 -6.54 -23.20
CA SER A 52 -6.05 -6.39 -21.90
C SER A 52 -7.57 -6.22 -22.05
N LYS A 53 -7.99 -5.41 -23.03
CA LYS A 53 -9.41 -5.22 -23.35
C LYS A 53 -10.07 -6.52 -23.81
N ARG A 54 -9.43 -7.27 -24.72
CA ARG A 54 -9.96 -8.54 -25.23
C ARG A 54 -9.98 -9.62 -24.15
N TYR A 55 -8.92 -9.73 -23.36
CA TYR A 55 -8.85 -10.65 -22.22
C TYR A 55 -10.02 -10.43 -21.25
N GLY A 56 -10.29 -9.17 -20.87
CA GLY A 56 -11.41 -8.86 -19.98
C GLY A 56 -12.78 -9.31 -20.54
N ARG A 57 -12.97 -9.23 -21.87
CA ARG A 57 -14.19 -9.70 -22.54
C ARG A 57 -14.29 -11.22 -22.52
N GLU A 58 -13.24 -11.94 -22.90
CA GLU A 58 -13.23 -13.40 -22.92
C GLU A 58 -13.34 -13.99 -21.50
N PHE A 59 -12.69 -13.37 -20.51
CA PHE A 59 -12.79 -13.80 -19.12
C PHE A 59 -14.22 -13.66 -18.59
N LYS A 60 -14.91 -12.55 -18.88
CA LYS A 60 -16.33 -12.39 -18.50
C LYS A 60 -17.22 -13.46 -19.12
N ARG A 61 -16.96 -13.83 -20.39
CA ARG A 61 -17.69 -14.89 -21.10
C ARG A 61 -17.46 -16.27 -20.50
N LEU A 62 -16.23 -16.59 -20.11
CA LEU A 62 -15.84 -17.93 -19.63
C LEU A 62 -16.05 -18.12 -18.13
N SER A 63 -15.97 -17.05 -17.33
CA SER A 63 -16.17 -17.03 -15.88
C SER A 63 -17.38 -17.84 -15.40
N PRO A 64 -18.61 -17.67 -15.92
CA PRO A 64 -19.78 -18.41 -15.44
C PRO A 64 -19.65 -19.93 -15.59
N LYS A 65 -18.89 -20.43 -16.58
CA LYS A 65 -18.68 -21.87 -16.79
C LYS A 65 -17.85 -22.51 -15.67
N TYR A 66 -16.98 -21.75 -15.02
CA TYR A 66 -16.09 -22.23 -13.96
C TYR A 66 -16.57 -21.84 -12.56
N LYS A 67 -17.71 -21.14 -12.48
CA LYS A 67 -18.38 -20.80 -11.24
C LYS A 67 -19.46 -21.82 -10.92
N LEU A 68 -19.72 -21.97 -9.63
CA LEU A 68 -20.82 -22.75 -9.09
C LEU A 68 -22.12 -21.95 -9.26
N LYS A 69 -23.27 -22.62 -9.20
CA LYS A 69 -24.60 -21.98 -9.21
C LYS A 69 -24.76 -20.93 -8.10
N LYS A 70 -24.06 -21.11 -6.97
CA LYS A 70 -24.04 -20.19 -5.82
C LYS A 70 -23.08 -18.99 -6.01
N GLY A 71 -22.45 -18.83 -7.17
CA GLY A 71 -21.59 -17.68 -7.51
C GLY A 71 -20.11 -17.82 -7.10
N GLY A 72 -19.79 -18.76 -6.21
CA GLY A 72 -18.40 -19.13 -5.86
C GLY A 72 -17.65 -19.79 -7.03
N TRP A 73 -16.32 -19.86 -6.94
CA TRP A 73 -15.52 -20.61 -7.91
C TRP A 73 -15.60 -22.11 -7.61
N ALA A 74 -15.68 -22.94 -8.64
CA ALA A 74 -15.44 -24.38 -8.49
C ALA A 74 -13.99 -24.63 -8.02
N LYS A 75 -13.66 -25.87 -7.62
CA LYS A 75 -12.28 -26.25 -7.31
C LYS A 75 -11.35 -25.87 -8.46
N ASP A 76 -10.33 -25.08 -8.16
CA ASP A 76 -9.39 -24.49 -9.13
C ASP A 76 -10.07 -23.73 -10.29
N GLY A 77 -11.31 -23.28 -10.09
CA GLY A 77 -12.17 -22.70 -11.12
C GLY A 77 -11.58 -21.41 -11.68
N PHE A 78 -11.06 -20.54 -10.82
CA PHE A 78 -10.41 -19.30 -11.25
C PHE A 78 -9.16 -19.55 -12.09
N LYS A 79 -8.28 -20.46 -11.65
CA LYS A 79 -7.07 -20.85 -12.40
C LYS A 79 -7.41 -21.41 -13.78
N ARG A 80 -8.41 -22.28 -13.85
CA ARG A 80 -8.91 -22.84 -15.12
C ARG A 80 -9.55 -21.77 -16.01
N ALA A 81 -10.33 -20.86 -15.44
CA ALA A 81 -10.96 -19.75 -16.17
C ALA A 81 -9.92 -18.79 -16.76
N GLN A 82 -8.91 -18.41 -15.98
CA GLN A 82 -7.81 -17.54 -16.42
C GLN A 82 -7.03 -18.18 -17.59
N ALA A 83 -6.65 -19.45 -17.45
CA ALA A 83 -5.93 -20.18 -18.50
C ALA A 83 -6.76 -20.28 -19.80
N ALA A 84 -8.06 -20.59 -19.68
CA ALA A 84 -8.97 -20.64 -20.82
C ALA A 84 -9.14 -19.26 -21.48
N ALA A 85 -9.27 -18.19 -20.70
CA ALA A 85 -9.38 -16.82 -21.21
C ALA A 85 -8.12 -16.36 -21.94
N HIS A 86 -6.93 -16.66 -21.41
CA HIS A 86 -5.67 -16.37 -22.11
C HIS A 86 -5.55 -17.15 -23.42
N LYS A 87 -5.91 -18.44 -23.43
CA LYS A 87 -5.91 -19.25 -24.67
C LYS A 87 -6.89 -18.69 -25.71
N ALA A 88 -8.10 -18.34 -25.29
CA ALA A 88 -9.11 -17.73 -26.17
C ALA A 88 -8.64 -16.38 -26.72
N THR A 89 -8.06 -15.53 -25.87
CA THR A 89 -7.55 -14.21 -26.27
C THR A 89 -6.41 -14.35 -27.28
N LYS A 90 -5.44 -15.24 -27.03
CA LYS A 90 -4.35 -15.54 -27.97
C LYS A 90 -4.88 -16.07 -29.30
N LYS A 91 -5.86 -16.99 -29.27
CA LYS A 91 -6.50 -17.51 -30.49
C LYS A 91 -7.23 -16.42 -31.27
N ALA A 92 -7.85 -15.47 -30.59
CA ALA A 92 -8.59 -14.39 -31.25
C ALA A 92 -7.68 -13.29 -31.82
N MET A 93 -6.46 -13.15 -31.30
CA MET A 93 -5.49 -12.12 -31.73
C MET A 93 -4.42 -12.65 -32.69
N ARG A 94 -4.33 -13.97 -32.84
CA ARG A 94 -3.58 -14.62 -33.91
C ARG A 94 -4.42 -14.62 -35.17
#